data_AF-A0A9D1S7F6-F1
#
_entry.id   AF-A0A9D1S7F6-F1
#
_cell.length_a   1.000
_cell.length_b   1.000
_cell.length_c   1.000
_cell.angle_alpha   90.00
_cell.angle_beta   90.00
_cell.angle_gamma   90.00
#
_symmetry.space_group_name_H-M   'P 1'
#
loop_
_entity.id
_entity.type
_entity.pdbx_description
1 polymer ?
#
loop_
_entity_poly.entity_id
_entity_poly.type
_entity_poly.pdbx_seq_one_letter_code
_entity_poly.pdbx_strand_id
1 'polypeptide(L)'
;MNLGENIKRLREEKGISQEYAAQKIGVSVQSVSLWEENKTVPSIENLVMLSEILGVTVDEVLGKGASQPADNSSQSVQELPIGTAAVSKDDESKKQGVKLYYRKNILSRCVIAAIGLIYLFNSCMFMIFDRSRLNPIFLFAPFIFVALGLMVPLVLSLYKRHKSLKSVKDSNGIEKLYFYRQGIGFSTERQDEYDRNFFAYYNEINGVFISKKQLVISYAQNLYTVNLEDIQGDKDVILKMLINNIRYFYSQDVAYKYPLCNMSEEKIKLFQRTNWILFCLMIVSANVFVIKFMFFADGYKGLQSLKIASGAFIIFSLASLATAIFGKSKGLKTVGYIVVSAILTLYAAIGFLSTMAFSENYVRTDYSCMKEIETVTGIDFPDGGEAFIKDSSKDTLYSYSGIDIDSFMHYLLIKKDSLYVDFTDEQGIAEFEKYLAESEEWKTQISDLPEYFYYSFDKINQYNYDYYTFFNATDGEINKTITEAGNYKLMFFKYSQHYNRLVIIEYDLTLTD
;
A
#
# COMPACT_ATOMS: atom_id res chain seq x y z
N MET A 1 -37.64 30.22 -25.21
CA MET A 1 -36.41 29.54 -24.80
C MET A 1 -35.43 30.62 -24.34
N ASN A 2 -35.04 30.60 -23.07
CA ASN A 2 -34.02 31.51 -22.54
C ASN A 2 -32.60 30.96 -22.80
N LEU A 3 -31.57 31.72 -22.45
CA LEU A 3 -30.16 31.37 -22.69
C LEU A 3 -29.79 30.03 -22.05
N GLY A 4 -30.12 29.83 -20.77
CA GLY A 4 -29.80 28.60 -20.04
C GLY A 4 -30.50 27.37 -20.61
N GLU A 5 -31.78 27.47 -20.94
CA GLU A 5 -32.53 26.40 -21.60
C GLU A 5 -31.95 26.06 -22.97
N ASN A 6 -31.50 27.07 -23.72
CA ASN A 6 -30.90 26.86 -25.02
C ASN A 6 -29.52 26.20 -24.94
N ILE A 7 -28.67 26.64 -23.99
CA ILE A 7 -27.38 25.99 -23.70
C ILE A 7 -27.60 24.54 -23.34
N LYS A 8 -28.56 24.26 -22.44
CA LYS A 8 -28.91 22.90 -22.03
C LYS A 8 -29.40 22.06 -23.20
N ARG A 9 -30.34 22.59 -24.00
CA ARG A 9 -30.88 21.92 -25.20
C ARG A 9 -29.77 21.57 -26.19
N LEU A 10 -28.95 22.55 -26.58
CA LEU A 10 -27.84 22.34 -27.51
C LEU A 10 -26.83 21.32 -26.96
N ARG A 11 -26.54 21.37 -25.65
CA ARG A 11 -25.67 20.40 -24.98
C ARG A 11 -26.25 19.00 -25.07
N GLU A 12 -27.54 18.83 -24.79
CA GLU A 12 -28.23 17.54 -24.82
C GLU A 12 -28.39 17.00 -26.24
N GLU A 13 -28.68 17.85 -27.23
CA GLU A 13 -28.71 17.52 -28.67
C GLU A 13 -27.35 17.01 -29.17
N LYS A 14 -26.25 17.49 -28.58
CA LYS A 14 -24.87 17.06 -28.88
C LYS A 14 -24.38 15.93 -27.98
N GLY A 15 -25.21 15.42 -27.06
CA GLY A 15 -24.85 14.33 -26.14
C GLY A 15 -23.72 14.68 -25.15
N ILE A 16 -23.48 15.97 -24.91
CA ILE A 16 -22.40 16.45 -24.04
C ILE A 16 -22.85 16.45 -22.58
N SER A 17 -22.03 15.99 -21.63
CA SER A 17 -22.37 16.11 -20.19
C SER A 17 -21.94 17.47 -19.62
N GLN A 18 -22.58 17.91 -18.54
CA GLN A 18 -22.19 19.15 -17.85
C GLN A 18 -20.72 19.09 -17.38
N GLU A 19 -20.25 17.92 -16.93
CA GLU A 19 -18.86 17.70 -16.52
C GLU A 19 -17.88 17.86 -17.69
N TYR A 20 -18.23 17.34 -18.87
CA TYR A 20 -17.39 17.47 -20.05
C TYR A 20 -17.33 18.93 -20.54
N ALA A 21 -18.48 19.61 -20.61
CA ALA A 21 -18.54 21.03 -20.97
C ALA A 21 -17.70 21.87 -20.00
N ALA A 22 -17.85 21.65 -18.70
CA ALA A 22 -17.08 22.35 -17.67
C ALA A 22 -15.57 22.11 -17.81
N GLN A 23 -15.17 20.85 -18.02
CA GLN A 23 -13.76 20.49 -18.21
C GLN A 23 -13.15 21.15 -19.44
N LYS A 24 -13.89 21.24 -20.55
CA LYS A 24 -13.41 21.81 -21.80
C LYS A 24 -13.34 23.34 -21.78
N ILE A 25 -14.29 23.99 -21.12
CA ILE A 25 -14.31 25.46 -20.94
C ILE A 25 -13.30 25.88 -19.86
N GLY A 26 -12.92 24.97 -18.95
CA GLY A 26 -12.03 25.27 -17.84
C GLY A 26 -12.74 25.90 -16.63
N VAL A 27 -14.02 25.55 -16.43
CA VAL A 27 -14.86 26.04 -15.32
C VAL A 27 -15.32 24.88 -14.44
N SER A 28 -15.98 25.20 -13.32
CA SER A 28 -16.58 24.18 -12.45
C SER A 28 -17.87 23.62 -13.09
N VAL A 29 -18.20 22.36 -12.79
CA VAL A 29 -19.47 21.73 -13.22
C VAL A 29 -20.67 22.53 -12.71
N GLN A 30 -20.56 23.07 -11.49
CA GLN A 30 -21.56 23.95 -10.89
C GLN A 30 -21.78 25.21 -11.73
N SER A 31 -20.73 25.80 -12.31
CA SER A 31 -20.86 26.97 -13.19
C SER A 31 -21.75 26.67 -14.40
N VAL A 32 -21.55 25.51 -15.04
CA VAL A 32 -22.37 25.08 -16.19
C VAL A 32 -23.82 24.82 -15.78
N SER A 33 -24.05 24.14 -14.65
CA SER A 33 -25.41 23.93 -14.11
C SER A 33 -26.11 25.25 -13.78
N LEU A 34 -25.39 26.23 -13.19
CA LEU A 34 -25.96 27.56 -12.91
C LEU A 34 -26.30 28.33 -14.20
N TRP A 35 -25.52 28.19 -15.28
CA TRP A 35 -25.87 28.76 -16.57
C TRP A 35 -27.12 28.14 -17.16
N GLU A 36 -27.21 26.81 -17.14
CA GLU A 36 -28.37 26.06 -17.66
C GLU A 36 -29.66 26.32 -16.87
N GLU A 37 -29.53 26.60 -15.57
CA GLU A 37 -30.64 27.00 -14.70
C GLU A 37 -30.96 28.51 -14.76
N ASN A 38 -30.27 29.27 -15.62
CA ASN A 38 -30.36 30.74 -15.71
C ASN A 38 -30.08 31.47 -14.38
N LYS A 39 -29.34 30.86 -13.46
CA LYS A 39 -28.93 31.47 -12.18
C LYS A 39 -27.75 32.41 -12.35
N THR A 40 -26.90 32.16 -13.33
CA THR A 40 -25.78 33.02 -13.71
C THR A 40 -25.63 33.07 -15.22
N VAL A 41 -24.88 34.04 -15.73
CA VAL A 41 -24.65 34.21 -17.18
C VAL A 41 -23.18 33.89 -17.50
N PRO A 42 -22.88 33.11 -18.55
CA PRO A 42 -21.51 32.88 -18.99
C PRO A 42 -20.85 34.19 -19.47
N SER A 43 -19.54 34.35 -19.23
CA SER A 43 -18.76 35.45 -19.82
C SER A 43 -18.71 35.35 -21.35
N ILE A 44 -18.31 36.43 -22.02
CA ILE A 44 -18.14 36.43 -23.49
C ILE A 44 -17.18 35.33 -23.94
N GLU A 45 -16.06 35.16 -23.22
CA GLU A 45 -15.08 34.09 -23.49
C GLU A 45 -15.71 32.70 -23.36
N ASN A 46 -16.51 32.48 -22.31
CA ASN A 46 -17.21 31.22 -22.11
C ASN A 46 -18.30 30.97 -23.16
N LEU A 47 -18.96 32.01 -23.66
CA LEU A 47 -19.92 31.90 -24.76
C LEU A 47 -19.24 31.48 -26.07
N VAL A 48 -18.05 32.02 -26.37
CA VAL A 48 -17.24 31.59 -27.52
C VAL A 48 -16.85 30.12 -27.36
N MET A 49 -16.31 29.72 -26.20
CA MET A 49 -15.96 28.31 -25.96
C MET A 49 -17.18 27.38 -26.00
N LEU A 50 -18.34 27.81 -25.48
CA LEU A 50 -19.59 27.07 -25.61
C LEU A 50 -19.96 26.87 -27.08
N SER A 51 -19.85 27.91 -27.91
CA SER A 51 -20.14 27.82 -29.35
C SER A 51 -19.22 26.82 -30.06
N GLU A 52 -17.92 26.80 -29.71
CA GLU A 52 -16.94 25.85 -30.25
C GLU A 52 -17.22 24.40 -29.83
N ILE A 53 -17.55 24.18 -28.55
CA ILE A 53 -17.81 22.85 -27.99
C ILE A 53 -19.14 22.28 -28.48
N LEU A 54 -20.15 23.14 -28.63
CA LEU A 54 -21.47 22.76 -29.12
C LEU A 54 -21.51 22.70 -30.67
N GLY A 55 -20.52 23.27 -31.35
CA GLY A 55 -20.42 23.28 -32.81
C GLY A 55 -21.51 24.12 -33.46
N VAL A 56 -21.84 25.27 -32.86
CA VAL A 56 -22.86 26.23 -33.32
C VAL A 56 -22.29 27.65 -33.29
N THR A 57 -23.00 28.62 -33.85
CA THR A 57 -22.60 30.04 -33.73
C THR A 57 -22.93 30.59 -32.34
N VAL A 58 -22.23 31.66 -31.91
CA VAL A 58 -22.56 32.36 -30.65
C VAL A 58 -24.00 32.90 -30.67
N ASP A 59 -24.49 33.35 -31.83
CA ASP A 59 -25.87 33.80 -32.00
C ASP A 59 -26.88 32.66 -31.77
N GLU A 60 -26.57 31.45 -32.25
CA GLU A 60 -27.35 30.25 -31.93
C GLU A 60 -27.33 29.90 -30.45
N VAL A 61 -26.19 30.05 -29.75
CA VAL A 61 -26.12 29.87 -28.28
C VAL A 61 -26.99 30.89 -27.57
N LEU A 62 -26.98 32.14 -28.04
CA LEU A 62 -27.78 33.24 -27.50
C LEU A 62 -29.28 33.13 -27.84
N GLY A 63 -29.68 32.13 -28.64
CA GLY A 63 -31.05 31.94 -29.07
C GLY A 63 -31.52 32.96 -30.12
N LYS A 64 -30.59 33.72 -30.71
CA LYS A 64 -30.82 34.69 -31.77
C LYS A 64 -30.60 34.03 -33.13
N GLY A 65 -31.53 33.16 -33.52
CA GLY A 65 -31.43 32.42 -34.78
C GLY A 65 -32.64 31.55 -35.09
N ALA A 66 -33.81 31.87 -34.52
CA ALA A 66 -35.05 31.16 -34.84
C ALA A 66 -35.55 31.59 -36.23
N SER A 67 -34.98 31.00 -37.27
CA SER A 67 -35.73 30.72 -38.49
C SER A 67 -36.41 29.35 -38.28
N GLN A 68 -37.68 29.34 -37.89
CA GLN A 68 -38.51 28.13 -37.93
C GLN A 68 -38.93 27.82 -39.41
N PRO A 69 -39.63 26.71 -39.70
CA PRO A 69 -39.08 25.44 -40.14
C PRO A 69 -39.55 25.14 -41.57
N ALA A 70 -38.65 25.09 -42.54
CA ALA A 70 -39.03 24.61 -43.87
C ALA A 70 -38.82 23.10 -43.92
N ASP A 71 -39.94 22.37 -44.02
CA ASP A 71 -40.02 21.00 -44.50
C ASP A 71 -38.93 20.71 -45.55
N ASN A 72 -38.08 19.73 -45.26
CA ASN A 72 -37.61 18.76 -46.24
C ASN A 72 -36.94 17.60 -45.50
N SER A 73 -37.64 16.46 -45.57
CA SER A 73 -37.05 15.14 -45.71
C SER A 73 -35.63 15.16 -46.29
N SER A 74 -34.72 14.42 -45.65
CA SER A 74 -33.46 13.96 -46.23
C SER A 74 -32.45 15.05 -46.60
N GLN A 75 -31.69 15.55 -45.62
CA GLN A 75 -30.26 15.84 -45.79
C GLN A 75 -29.62 16.14 -44.43
N SER A 76 -29.20 15.07 -43.74
CA SER A 76 -28.03 15.19 -42.86
C SER A 76 -26.91 15.78 -43.71
N VAL A 77 -26.26 16.85 -43.26
CA VAL A 77 -24.90 17.15 -43.72
C VAL A 77 -24.09 15.88 -43.39
N GLN A 78 -23.88 15.03 -44.39
CA GLN A 78 -23.02 13.87 -44.26
C GLN A 78 -21.62 14.41 -44.03
N GLU A 79 -21.23 14.58 -42.77
CA GLU A 79 -19.81 14.58 -42.44
C GLU A 79 -19.24 13.31 -43.06
N LEU A 80 -18.33 13.46 -44.03
CA LEU A 80 -17.65 12.30 -44.59
C LEU A 80 -16.88 11.62 -43.46
N PRO A 81 -16.93 10.28 -43.38
CA PRO A 81 -16.12 9.55 -42.42
C PRO A 81 -14.64 9.88 -42.66
N ILE A 82 -13.93 10.18 -41.58
CA ILE A 82 -12.48 10.48 -41.60
C ILE A 82 -11.69 9.20 -41.96
N GLY A 83 -12.30 8.05 -41.70
CA GLY A 83 -11.85 6.78 -42.18
C GLY A 83 -12.87 5.68 -41.95
N THR A 84 -12.57 4.51 -42.51
CA THR A 84 -13.43 3.34 -42.44
C THR A 84 -12.60 2.10 -42.18
N ALA A 85 -13.17 1.08 -41.56
CA ALA A 85 -12.47 -0.18 -41.40
C ALA A 85 -13.42 -1.38 -41.39
N ALA A 86 -12.97 -2.47 -42.01
CA ALA A 86 -13.71 -3.73 -42.01
C ALA A 86 -13.60 -4.43 -40.65
N VAL A 87 -14.73 -4.89 -40.12
CA VAL A 87 -14.75 -5.76 -38.95
C VAL A 87 -14.21 -7.12 -39.38
N SER A 88 -13.22 -7.63 -38.64
CA SER A 88 -12.59 -8.92 -38.91
C SER A 88 -13.65 -10.02 -38.95
N LYS A 89 -13.75 -10.75 -40.06
CA LYS A 89 -14.63 -11.91 -40.22
C LYS A 89 -14.00 -13.20 -39.67
N ASP A 90 -12.69 -13.19 -39.44
CA ASP A 90 -11.93 -14.33 -38.94
C ASP A 90 -12.18 -14.59 -37.44
N ASP A 91 -12.69 -15.78 -37.13
CA ASP A 91 -12.99 -16.21 -35.77
C ASP A 91 -11.74 -16.29 -34.88
N GLU A 92 -10.57 -16.61 -35.43
CA GLU A 92 -9.32 -16.62 -34.65
C GLU A 92 -8.91 -15.21 -34.25
N SER A 93 -8.91 -14.27 -35.20
CA SER A 93 -8.64 -12.86 -34.97
C SER A 93 -9.60 -12.23 -33.96
N LYS A 94 -10.91 -12.55 -34.04
CA LYS A 94 -11.89 -12.12 -33.04
C LYS A 94 -11.58 -12.68 -31.65
N LYS A 95 -11.34 -14.00 -31.53
CA LYS A 95 -10.98 -14.66 -30.25
C LYS A 95 -9.69 -14.07 -29.66
N GLN A 96 -8.71 -13.77 -30.51
CA GLN A 96 -7.47 -13.12 -30.12
C GLN A 96 -7.71 -11.71 -29.58
N GLY A 97 -8.52 -10.90 -30.27
CA GLY A 97 -8.93 -9.57 -29.83
C GLY A 97 -9.62 -9.59 -28.46
N VAL A 98 -10.55 -10.52 -28.24
CA VAL A 98 -11.22 -10.72 -26.94
C VAL A 98 -10.22 -11.13 -25.85
N LYS A 99 -9.33 -12.08 -26.16
CA LYS A 99 -8.28 -12.53 -25.22
C LYS A 99 -7.40 -11.36 -24.80
N LEU A 100 -7.00 -10.50 -25.73
CA LEU A 100 -6.16 -9.33 -25.48
C LEU A 100 -6.89 -8.25 -24.66
N TYR A 101 -8.14 -7.94 -24.98
CA TYR A 101 -8.98 -6.96 -24.27
C TYR A 101 -9.10 -7.29 -22.77
N TYR A 102 -9.31 -8.57 -22.42
CA TYR A 102 -9.47 -9.01 -21.03
C TYR A 102 -8.15 -9.36 -20.30
N ARG A 103 -7.00 -9.44 -21.00
CA ARG A 103 -5.70 -9.82 -20.40
C ARG A 103 -5.16 -8.78 -19.41
N LYS A 104 -5.52 -7.50 -19.56
CA LYS A 104 -5.01 -6.39 -18.71
C LYS A 104 -5.71 -6.28 -17.33
N ASN A 105 -6.80 -7.02 -17.11
CA ASN A 105 -7.46 -7.13 -15.81
C ASN A 105 -6.72 -8.04 -14.82
N ILE A 106 -5.65 -8.72 -15.25
CA ILE A 106 -4.86 -9.63 -14.39
C ILE A 106 -3.93 -8.84 -13.46
N LEU A 107 -3.33 -7.75 -13.93
CA LEU A 107 -2.37 -6.97 -13.12
C LEU A 107 -3.06 -6.29 -11.93
N SER A 108 -4.26 -5.75 -12.11
CA SER A 108 -5.07 -5.19 -11.01
C SER A 108 -5.47 -6.27 -10.00
N ARG A 109 -5.67 -7.52 -10.43
CA ARG A 109 -5.94 -8.67 -9.54
C ARG A 109 -4.71 -9.11 -8.77
N CYS A 110 -3.53 -9.09 -9.39
CA CYS A 110 -2.28 -9.40 -8.70
C CYS A 110 -2.00 -8.38 -7.59
N VAL A 111 -2.31 -7.09 -7.80
CA VAL A 111 -2.17 -6.05 -6.77
C VAL A 111 -3.16 -6.28 -5.61
N ILE A 112 -4.43 -6.56 -5.90
CA ILE A 112 -5.42 -6.90 -4.86
C ILE A 112 -5.02 -8.19 -4.12
N ALA A 113 -4.45 -9.17 -4.83
CA ALA A 113 -3.98 -10.43 -4.24
C ALA A 113 -2.78 -10.21 -3.32
N ALA A 114 -1.84 -9.37 -3.74
CA ALA A 114 -0.68 -9.01 -2.93
C ALA A 114 -1.09 -8.29 -1.65
N ILE A 115 -2.00 -7.32 -1.74
CA ILE A 115 -2.55 -6.62 -0.57
C ILE A 115 -3.27 -7.61 0.36
N GLY A 116 -4.07 -8.52 -0.22
CA GLY A 116 -4.76 -9.54 0.54
C GLY A 116 -3.81 -10.52 1.24
N LEU A 117 -2.77 -10.99 0.55
CA LEU A 117 -1.74 -11.87 1.12
C LEU A 117 -0.95 -11.18 2.24
N ILE A 118 -0.65 -9.89 2.11
CA ILE A 118 -0.02 -9.10 3.17
C ILE A 118 -0.94 -9.05 4.41
N TYR A 119 -2.23 -8.79 4.23
CA TYR A 119 -3.19 -8.73 5.34
C TYR A 119 -3.40 -10.10 6.01
N LEU A 120 -3.44 -11.16 5.20
CA LEU A 120 -3.53 -12.55 5.63
C LEU A 120 -2.32 -12.95 6.47
N PHE A 121 -1.12 -12.62 5.98
CA PHE A 121 0.13 -12.87 6.66
C PHE A 121 0.18 -12.14 8.01
N ASN A 122 -0.14 -10.85 8.05
CA ASN A 122 -0.22 -10.08 9.30
C ASN A 122 -1.22 -10.70 10.31
N SER A 123 -2.37 -11.20 9.83
CA SER A 123 -3.39 -11.83 10.68
C SER A 123 -2.93 -13.18 11.23
N CYS A 124 -2.32 -14.04 10.41
CA CYS A 124 -1.76 -15.33 10.84
C CYS A 124 -0.59 -15.16 11.81
N MET A 125 0.23 -14.14 11.59
CA MET A 125 1.40 -13.85 12.42
C MET A 125 1.05 -13.31 13.80
N PHE A 126 -0.03 -12.52 13.92
CA PHE A 126 -0.57 -12.07 15.21
C PHE A 126 -1.02 -13.26 16.09
N MET A 127 -1.45 -14.38 15.49
CA MET A 127 -1.83 -15.60 16.23
C MET A 127 -0.65 -16.36 16.83
N ILE A 128 0.57 -16.20 16.29
CA ILE A 128 1.76 -16.88 16.81
C ILE A 128 2.25 -16.20 18.11
N PHE A 129 2.02 -14.89 18.26
CA PHE A 129 2.54 -14.10 19.36
C PHE A 129 1.59 -13.92 20.57
N ASP A 130 0.26 -14.02 20.39
CA ASP A 130 -0.68 -14.00 21.53
C ASP A 130 -1.59 -15.24 21.52
N ARG A 131 -1.14 -16.30 22.20
CA ARG A 131 -1.90 -17.57 22.33
C ARG A 131 -3.14 -17.45 23.23
N SER A 132 -3.36 -16.34 23.92
CA SER A 132 -4.25 -16.32 25.09
C SER A 132 -5.63 -15.68 24.90
N ARG A 133 -5.88 -14.89 23.84
CA ARG A 133 -7.10 -14.05 23.75
C ARG A 133 -7.69 -13.80 22.36
N LEU A 134 -7.81 -14.79 21.47
CA LEU A 134 -8.47 -14.57 20.16
C LEU A 134 -9.69 -15.47 19.89
N ASN A 135 -10.79 -14.81 19.56
CA ASN A 135 -12.06 -15.40 19.15
C ASN A 135 -11.92 -15.92 17.69
N PRO A 136 -12.26 -17.20 17.38
CA PRO A 136 -11.97 -17.83 16.09
C PRO A 136 -12.60 -17.13 14.87
N ILE A 137 -13.58 -16.27 15.06
CA ILE A 137 -14.17 -15.43 13.99
C ILE A 137 -13.13 -14.49 13.36
N PHE A 138 -12.21 -13.94 14.16
CA PHE A 138 -11.13 -13.08 13.66
C PHE A 138 -10.07 -13.86 12.86
N LEU A 139 -10.07 -15.19 12.97
CA LEU A 139 -9.20 -16.10 12.24
C LEU A 139 -9.60 -16.22 10.77
N PHE A 140 -10.90 -16.31 10.50
CA PHE A 140 -11.43 -16.61 9.16
C PHE A 140 -11.87 -15.37 8.37
N ALA A 141 -12.20 -14.26 9.07
CA ALA A 141 -12.64 -13.03 8.40
C ALA A 141 -11.62 -12.52 7.35
N PRO A 142 -10.31 -12.48 7.59
CA PRO A 142 -9.33 -12.01 6.60
C PRO A 142 -9.29 -12.91 5.36
N PHE A 143 -9.35 -14.24 5.53
CA PHE A 143 -9.40 -15.19 4.41
C PHE A 143 -10.64 -14.97 3.56
N ILE A 144 -11.79 -14.71 4.19
CA ILE A 144 -13.05 -14.44 3.49
C ILE A 144 -12.98 -13.12 2.71
N PHE A 145 -12.43 -12.05 3.29
CA PHE A 145 -12.28 -10.77 2.59
C PHE A 145 -11.30 -10.85 1.41
N VAL A 146 -10.18 -11.56 1.55
CA VAL A 146 -9.23 -11.79 0.45
C VAL A 146 -9.82 -12.69 -0.62
N ALA A 147 -10.48 -13.78 -0.24
CA ALA A 147 -11.19 -14.65 -1.17
C ALA A 147 -12.29 -13.91 -1.92
N LEU A 148 -13.12 -13.10 -1.25
CA LEU A 148 -14.16 -12.30 -1.91
C LEU A 148 -13.55 -11.22 -2.83
N GLY A 149 -12.51 -10.52 -2.36
CA GLY A 149 -11.80 -9.50 -3.13
C GLY A 149 -11.12 -10.03 -4.40
N LEU A 150 -10.72 -11.31 -4.41
CA LEU A 150 -10.13 -11.97 -5.57
C LEU A 150 -11.15 -12.69 -6.45
N MET A 151 -12.03 -13.47 -5.82
CA MET A 151 -12.96 -14.35 -6.52
C MET A 151 -14.08 -13.57 -7.18
N VAL A 152 -14.64 -12.53 -6.55
CA VAL A 152 -15.78 -11.79 -7.14
C VAL A 152 -15.36 -11.07 -8.43
N PRO A 153 -14.26 -10.28 -8.48
CA PRO A 153 -13.80 -9.67 -9.73
C PRO A 153 -13.32 -10.71 -10.75
N LEU A 154 -12.73 -11.83 -10.30
CA LEU A 154 -12.32 -12.93 -11.16
C LEU A 154 -13.52 -13.54 -11.88
N VAL A 155 -14.51 -13.98 -11.12
CA VAL A 155 -15.77 -14.58 -11.60
C VAL A 155 -16.52 -13.60 -12.49
N LEU A 156 -16.68 -12.34 -12.09
CA LEU A 156 -17.35 -11.32 -12.92
C LEU A 156 -16.64 -11.10 -14.26
N SER A 157 -15.31 -11.13 -14.29
CA SER A 157 -14.57 -10.99 -15.55
C SER A 157 -14.54 -12.25 -16.38
N LEU A 158 -14.51 -13.43 -15.76
CA LEU A 158 -14.64 -14.70 -16.48
C LEU A 158 -16.03 -14.82 -17.09
N TYR A 159 -17.07 -14.41 -16.35
CA TYR A 159 -18.44 -14.32 -16.82
C TYR A 159 -18.57 -13.33 -17.99
N LYS A 160 -18.08 -12.09 -17.84
CA LYS A 160 -18.07 -11.10 -18.93
C LYS A 160 -17.30 -11.60 -20.15
N ARG A 161 -16.12 -12.21 -19.95
CA ARG A 161 -15.31 -12.82 -21.01
C ARG A 161 -16.07 -13.96 -21.71
N HIS A 162 -16.68 -14.87 -20.97
CA HIS A 162 -17.44 -15.99 -21.51
C HIS A 162 -18.66 -15.49 -22.30
N LYS A 163 -19.42 -14.53 -21.76
CA LYS A 163 -20.53 -13.88 -22.46
C LYS A 163 -20.07 -13.23 -23.76
N SER A 164 -18.96 -12.49 -23.74
CA SER A 164 -18.40 -11.87 -24.94
C SER A 164 -17.86 -12.87 -25.96
N LEU A 165 -17.28 -13.99 -25.52
CA LEU A 165 -16.85 -15.07 -26.42
C LEU A 165 -18.04 -15.79 -27.06
N LYS A 166 -19.18 -15.84 -26.36
CA LYS A 166 -20.44 -16.36 -26.90
C LYS A 166 -21.06 -15.39 -27.91
N SER A 167 -20.95 -14.08 -27.71
CA SER A 167 -21.42 -13.05 -28.67
C SER A 167 -20.48 -12.81 -29.85
N VAL A 168 -19.21 -13.25 -29.81
CA VAL A 168 -18.28 -13.21 -30.97
C VAL A 168 -18.81 -13.97 -32.19
N LYS A 169 -19.70 -14.95 -31.99
CA LYS A 169 -20.36 -15.69 -33.09
C LYS A 169 -21.42 -14.87 -33.83
N ASP A 170 -21.98 -13.84 -33.21
CA ASP A 170 -23.01 -12.98 -33.78
C ASP A 170 -22.51 -11.53 -33.80
N SER A 171 -21.83 -11.11 -34.88
CA SER A 171 -21.47 -9.69 -35.06
C SER A 171 -22.68 -8.79 -35.35
N ASN A 172 -23.90 -9.18 -34.97
CA ASN A 172 -25.17 -8.55 -35.35
C ASN A 172 -25.28 -8.18 -36.85
N GLY A 173 -24.50 -8.83 -37.72
CA GLY A 173 -24.39 -8.49 -39.15
C GLY A 173 -23.57 -7.22 -39.46
N ILE A 174 -22.92 -6.59 -38.48
CA ILE A 174 -22.06 -5.42 -38.66
C ILE A 174 -20.75 -5.85 -39.31
N GLU A 175 -20.44 -5.24 -40.45
CA GLU A 175 -19.29 -5.60 -41.27
C GLU A 175 -18.28 -4.45 -41.43
N LYS A 176 -18.73 -3.19 -41.30
CA LYS A 176 -17.89 -2.00 -41.47
C LYS A 176 -18.12 -1.00 -40.35
N LEU A 177 -17.03 -0.35 -39.94
CA LEU A 177 -17.03 0.78 -39.02
C LEU A 177 -16.63 2.05 -39.76
N TYR A 178 -17.30 3.15 -39.41
CA TYR A 178 -17.07 4.48 -39.96
C TYR A 178 -16.65 5.42 -38.83
N PHE A 179 -15.50 6.06 -38.96
CA PHE A 179 -14.95 6.93 -37.91
C PHE A 179 -15.27 8.40 -38.22
N TYR A 180 -15.99 9.05 -37.31
CA TYR A 180 -16.39 10.46 -37.42
C TYR A 180 -15.79 11.28 -36.27
N ARG A 181 -15.83 12.62 -36.37
CA ARG A 181 -15.32 13.52 -35.31
C ARG A 181 -16.03 13.33 -33.98
N GLN A 182 -17.30 12.98 -34.03
CA GLN A 182 -18.20 12.90 -32.88
C GLN A 182 -18.44 11.46 -32.37
N GLY A 183 -17.98 10.43 -33.09
CA GLY A 183 -18.28 9.04 -32.74
C GLY A 183 -17.97 8.01 -33.83
N ILE A 184 -18.58 6.84 -33.73
CA ILE A 184 -18.34 5.68 -34.60
C ILE A 184 -19.67 5.19 -35.16
N GLY A 185 -19.77 5.13 -36.49
CA GLY A 185 -20.88 4.48 -37.19
C GLY A 185 -20.61 2.98 -37.39
N PHE A 186 -21.67 2.18 -37.27
CA PHE A 186 -21.67 0.74 -37.46
C PHE A 186 -22.64 0.40 -38.60
N SER A 187 -22.16 -0.29 -39.64
CA SER A 187 -22.95 -0.59 -40.85
C SER A 187 -23.00 -2.08 -41.18
N THR A 188 -24.11 -2.50 -41.76
CA THR A 188 -24.39 -3.86 -42.24
C THR A 188 -24.41 -3.88 -43.76
N GLU A 189 -23.77 -4.85 -44.42
CA GLU A 189 -23.59 -4.84 -45.89
C GLU A 189 -24.84 -5.29 -46.70
N ARG A 190 -26.06 -5.22 -46.15
CA ARG A 190 -27.27 -5.58 -46.92
C ARG A 190 -27.70 -4.43 -47.84
N GLN A 191 -27.58 -4.70 -49.13
CA GLN A 191 -27.76 -3.75 -50.24
C GLN A 191 -29.20 -3.29 -50.50
N ASP A 192 -30.19 -3.81 -49.78
CA ASP A 192 -31.60 -3.43 -49.94
C ASP A 192 -32.27 -3.34 -48.57
N GLU A 193 -33.08 -2.31 -48.37
CA GLU A 193 -33.73 -1.84 -47.13
C GLU A 193 -32.91 -0.90 -46.23
N TYR A 194 -33.48 0.31 -46.06
CA TYR A 194 -33.19 1.34 -45.07
C TYR A 194 -32.32 0.86 -43.90
N ASP A 195 -31.04 1.15 -44.05
CA ASP A 195 -29.91 0.73 -43.26
C ASP A 195 -30.15 0.87 -41.74
N ARG A 196 -29.96 -0.22 -40.99
CA ARG A 196 -29.72 -0.14 -39.53
C ARG A 196 -28.29 0.35 -39.27
N ASN A 197 -27.95 1.52 -39.79
CA ASN A 197 -26.74 2.23 -39.45
C ASN A 197 -26.90 2.80 -38.04
N PHE A 198 -26.16 2.25 -37.08
CA PHE A 198 -26.15 2.76 -35.72
C PHE A 198 -24.94 3.66 -35.54
N PHE A 199 -25.16 4.85 -34.99
CA PHE A 199 -24.09 5.76 -34.60
C PHE A 199 -23.92 5.69 -33.08
N ALA A 200 -22.70 5.50 -32.59
CA ALA A 200 -22.38 5.59 -31.17
C ALA A 200 -21.44 6.77 -30.92
N TYR A 201 -21.85 7.65 -30.02
CA TYR A 201 -21.00 8.75 -29.57
C TYR A 201 -19.86 8.22 -28.69
N TYR A 202 -18.75 8.96 -28.61
CA TYR A 202 -17.57 8.48 -27.88
C TYR A 202 -17.80 8.23 -26.38
N ASN A 203 -18.74 8.93 -25.76
CA ASN A 203 -19.16 8.72 -24.38
C ASN A 203 -19.97 7.42 -24.18
N GLU A 204 -20.59 6.89 -25.23
CA GLU A 204 -21.33 5.63 -25.22
C GLU A 204 -20.43 4.41 -25.44
N ILE A 205 -19.21 4.62 -25.94
CA ILE A 205 -18.22 3.55 -26.14
C ILE A 205 -17.69 3.06 -24.78
N ASN A 206 -17.97 1.80 -24.45
CA ASN A 206 -17.56 1.18 -23.18
C ASN A 206 -16.04 1.08 -23.04
N GLY A 207 -15.31 0.94 -24.15
CA GLY A 207 -13.86 1.09 -24.17
C GLY A 207 -13.19 0.58 -25.44
N VAL A 208 -11.94 0.98 -25.64
CA VAL A 208 -11.14 0.62 -26.83
C VAL A 208 -9.83 -0.03 -26.41
N PHE A 209 -9.45 -1.11 -27.09
CA PHE A 209 -8.18 -1.77 -26.94
C PHE A 209 -7.37 -1.75 -28.24
N ILE A 210 -6.10 -1.37 -28.20
CA ILE A 210 -5.23 -1.33 -29.39
C ILE A 210 -3.93 -2.11 -29.16
N SER A 211 -3.66 -3.06 -30.05
CA SER A 211 -2.39 -3.82 -30.14
C SER A 211 -1.56 -3.36 -31.34
N LYS A 212 -0.45 -4.04 -31.66
CA LYS A 212 0.32 -3.75 -32.88
C LYS A 212 -0.46 -4.03 -34.18
N LYS A 213 -1.39 -4.99 -34.15
CA LYS A 213 -2.09 -5.50 -35.34
C LYS A 213 -3.60 -5.24 -35.34
N GLN A 214 -4.21 -5.06 -34.16
CA GLN A 214 -5.67 -5.02 -34.02
C GLN A 214 -6.15 -3.85 -33.15
N LEU A 215 -7.28 -3.29 -33.54
CA LEU A 215 -8.14 -2.37 -32.82
C LEU A 215 -9.40 -3.12 -32.38
N VAL A 216 -9.73 -3.09 -31.09
CA VAL A 216 -10.92 -3.74 -30.53
C VAL A 216 -11.78 -2.69 -29.86
N ILE A 217 -13.03 -2.52 -30.30
CA ILE A 217 -13.98 -1.55 -29.76
C ILE A 217 -15.06 -2.30 -28.98
N SER A 218 -15.30 -1.91 -27.74
CA SER A 218 -16.38 -2.42 -26.90
C SER A 218 -17.54 -1.44 -26.88
N TYR A 219 -18.69 -1.88 -27.37
CA TYR A 219 -19.92 -1.10 -27.42
C TYR A 219 -21.13 -2.01 -27.24
N ALA A 220 -22.11 -1.59 -26.43
CA ALA A 220 -23.37 -2.32 -26.19
C ALA A 220 -23.19 -3.81 -25.86
N GLN A 221 -22.15 -4.14 -25.07
CA GLN A 221 -21.76 -5.52 -24.69
C GLN A 221 -21.17 -6.39 -25.82
N ASN A 222 -20.92 -5.83 -26.99
CA ASN A 222 -20.24 -6.47 -28.12
C ASN A 222 -18.79 -5.99 -28.24
N LEU A 223 -17.97 -6.81 -28.89
CA LEU A 223 -16.57 -6.50 -29.20
C LEU A 223 -16.39 -6.55 -30.72
N TYR A 224 -16.00 -5.41 -31.29
CA TYR A 224 -15.72 -5.25 -32.72
C TYR A 224 -14.21 -5.22 -32.92
N THR A 225 -13.68 -6.28 -33.51
CA THR A 225 -12.24 -6.40 -33.81
C THR A 225 -11.98 -6.00 -35.24
N VAL A 226 -11.01 -5.12 -35.44
CA VAL A 226 -10.60 -4.56 -36.73
C VAL A 226 -9.09 -4.73 -36.83
N ASN A 227 -8.55 -5.16 -37.98
CA ASN A 227 -7.11 -5.10 -38.17
C ASN A 227 -6.69 -3.65 -38.44
N LEU A 228 -5.61 -3.22 -37.81
CA LEU A 228 -5.08 -1.87 -37.97
C LEU A 228 -4.58 -1.58 -39.39
N GLU A 229 -4.34 -2.61 -40.20
CA GLU A 229 -3.98 -2.51 -41.63
C GLU A 229 -5.21 -2.25 -42.50
N ASP A 230 -6.40 -2.68 -42.05
CA ASP A 230 -7.67 -2.54 -42.80
C ASP A 230 -8.33 -1.16 -42.58
N ILE A 231 -7.71 -0.28 -41.77
CA ILE A 231 -8.19 1.09 -41.56
C ILE A 231 -7.81 1.94 -42.77
N GLN A 232 -8.82 2.36 -43.51
CA GLN A 232 -8.73 3.35 -44.58
C GLN A 232 -8.89 4.76 -44.02
N GLY A 233 -8.14 5.73 -44.54
CA GLY A 233 -8.10 7.12 -44.05
C GLY A 233 -6.86 7.43 -43.21
N ASP A 234 -6.84 8.61 -42.56
CA ASP A 234 -5.72 9.00 -41.70
C ASP A 234 -5.79 8.26 -40.35
N LYS A 235 -5.08 7.13 -40.31
CA LYS A 235 -4.96 6.28 -39.13
C LYS A 235 -4.46 7.02 -37.90
N ASP A 236 -3.52 7.98 -38.06
CA ASP A 236 -2.96 8.72 -36.94
C ASP A 236 -4.01 9.65 -36.31
N VAL A 237 -4.81 10.30 -37.14
CA VAL A 237 -5.93 11.15 -36.71
C VAL A 237 -6.99 10.32 -36.00
N ILE A 238 -7.40 9.18 -36.57
CA ILE A 238 -8.42 8.29 -35.96
C ILE A 238 -7.95 7.78 -34.60
N LEU A 239 -6.70 7.31 -34.50
CA LEU A 239 -6.15 6.80 -33.25
C LEU A 239 -6.07 7.91 -32.18
N LYS A 240 -5.61 9.11 -32.54
CA LYS A 240 -5.60 10.27 -31.61
C LYS A 240 -7.00 10.62 -31.12
N MET A 241 -8.00 10.61 -32.01
CA MET A 241 -9.38 10.89 -31.65
C MET A 241 -9.96 9.86 -30.66
N LEU A 242 -9.74 8.56 -30.93
CA LEU A 242 -10.17 7.49 -30.03
C LEU A 242 -9.50 7.63 -28.64
N ILE A 243 -8.21 7.98 -28.59
CA ILE A 243 -7.46 8.19 -27.35
C ILE A 243 -8.02 9.36 -26.54
N ASN A 244 -8.37 10.46 -27.22
CA ASN A 244 -8.75 11.72 -26.59
C ASN A 244 -10.20 11.72 -26.10
N ASN A 245 -11.10 11.03 -26.81
CA ASN A 245 -12.54 11.13 -26.56
C ASN A 245 -13.13 9.93 -25.79
N ILE A 246 -12.45 8.79 -25.72
CA ILE A 246 -12.98 7.58 -25.09
C ILE A 246 -12.43 7.40 -23.68
N ARG A 247 -13.34 7.28 -22.71
CA ARG A 247 -13.05 7.21 -21.27
C ARG A 247 -12.14 6.03 -20.90
N TYR A 248 -12.44 4.85 -21.43
CA TYR A 248 -11.71 3.61 -21.13
C TYR A 248 -10.89 3.16 -22.34
N PHE A 249 -9.63 3.60 -22.38
CA PHE A 249 -8.68 3.27 -23.44
C PHE A 249 -7.53 2.40 -22.93
N TYR A 250 -7.27 1.30 -23.64
CA TYR A 250 -6.21 0.33 -23.33
C TYR A 250 -5.31 0.18 -24.56
N SER A 251 -4.00 0.37 -24.44
CA SER A 251 -3.07 -0.03 -25.50
C SER A 251 -1.95 -0.91 -24.98
N GLN A 252 -1.43 -1.77 -25.87
CA GLN A 252 -0.16 -2.46 -25.68
C GLN A 252 1.02 -1.56 -26.09
N ASP A 253 0.92 -0.87 -27.24
CA ASP A 253 2.01 -0.06 -27.79
C ASP A 253 1.59 1.35 -28.28
N VAL A 254 0.29 1.63 -28.43
CA VAL A 254 -0.18 2.86 -29.09
C VAL A 254 -0.12 4.11 -28.21
N ALA A 255 -0.23 3.98 -26.88
CA ALA A 255 0.02 5.09 -25.95
C ALA A 255 1.46 5.63 -26.05
N TYR A 256 2.42 4.84 -26.54
CA TYR A 256 3.80 5.30 -26.76
C TYR A 256 3.94 6.13 -28.04
N LYS A 257 3.05 5.93 -29.04
CA LYS A 257 3.10 6.62 -30.34
C LYS A 257 2.32 7.93 -30.36
N TYR A 258 1.29 8.04 -29.51
CA TYR A 258 0.53 9.29 -29.29
C TYR A 258 0.45 9.59 -27.79
N PRO A 259 1.59 9.88 -27.15
CA PRO A 259 1.54 10.33 -25.78
C PRO A 259 0.73 11.63 -25.72
N LEU A 260 -0.15 11.76 -24.72
CA LEU A 260 -0.73 13.04 -24.29
C LEU A 260 0.36 14.00 -23.74
N CYS A 261 1.63 13.71 -24.01
CA CYS A 261 2.83 14.19 -23.32
C CYS A 261 3.94 14.44 -24.34
N ASN A 262 4.66 15.56 -24.24
CA ASN A 262 5.82 15.90 -25.07
C ASN A 262 7.09 15.06 -24.78
N MET A 263 6.95 13.82 -24.28
CA MET A 263 8.08 12.92 -23.98
C MET A 263 8.32 11.93 -25.12
N SER A 264 9.60 11.67 -25.44
CA SER A 264 9.98 10.62 -26.37
C SER A 264 9.60 9.23 -25.85
N GLU A 265 9.38 8.28 -26.76
CA GLU A 265 9.04 6.89 -26.45
C GLU A 265 10.04 6.24 -25.48
N GLU A 266 11.33 6.49 -25.66
CA GLU A 266 12.38 6.00 -24.76
C GLU A 266 12.21 6.51 -23.32
N LYS A 267 11.90 7.80 -23.14
CA LYS A 267 11.70 8.40 -21.82
C LYS A 267 10.46 7.82 -21.13
N ILE A 268 9.41 7.50 -21.89
CA ILE A 268 8.19 6.86 -21.36
C ILE A 268 8.49 5.43 -20.91
N LYS A 269 9.23 4.65 -21.72
CA LYS A 269 9.67 3.30 -21.36
C LYS A 269 10.56 3.30 -20.11
N LEU A 270 11.50 4.25 -20.02
CA LEU A 270 12.35 4.42 -18.84
C LEU A 270 11.51 4.73 -17.60
N PHE A 271 10.60 5.71 -17.68
CA PHE A 271 9.71 6.09 -16.59
C PHE A 271 8.90 4.90 -16.04
N GLN A 272 8.34 4.07 -16.92
CA GLN A 272 7.57 2.91 -16.50
C GLN A 272 8.43 1.84 -15.82
N ARG A 273 9.64 1.59 -16.34
CA ARG A 273 10.61 0.69 -15.69
C ARG A 273 10.96 1.19 -14.29
N THR A 274 11.27 2.48 -14.16
CA THR A 274 11.57 3.11 -12.87
C THR A 274 10.40 2.97 -11.90
N ASN A 275 9.17 3.26 -12.32
CA ASN A 275 7.98 3.08 -11.47
C ASN A 275 7.77 1.64 -11.04
N TRP A 276 8.02 0.67 -11.93
CA TRP A 276 7.87 -0.74 -11.60
C TRP A 276 8.92 -1.20 -10.58
N ILE A 277 10.18 -0.76 -10.75
CA ILE A 277 11.26 -1.03 -9.80
C ILE A 277 10.95 -0.41 -8.43
N LEU A 278 10.53 0.86 -8.39
CA LEU A 278 10.15 1.53 -7.13
C LEU A 278 8.98 0.83 -6.44
N PHE A 279 8.00 0.38 -7.21
CA PHE A 279 6.88 -0.39 -6.67
C PHE A 279 7.33 -1.71 -6.04
N CYS A 280 8.24 -2.45 -6.69
CA CYS A 280 8.81 -3.67 -6.12
C CYS A 280 9.64 -3.39 -4.86
N LEU A 281 10.48 -2.37 -4.87
CA LEU A 281 11.28 -1.97 -3.71
C LEU A 281 10.41 -1.54 -2.52
N MET A 282 9.31 -0.84 -2.79
CA MET A 282 8.31 -0.48 -1.79
C MET A 282 7.66 -1.73 -1.15
N ILE A 283 7.29 -2.74 -1.94
CA ILE A 283 6.73 -3.99 -1.40
C ILE A 283 7.79 -4.75 -0.58
N VAL A 284 9.01 -4.88 -1.09
CA VAL A 284 10.08 -5.59 -0.39
C VAL A 284 10.39 -4.91 0.95
N SER A 285 10.57 -3.59 0.94
CA SER A 285 10.82 -2.82 2.17
C SER A 285 9.67 -2.89 3.17
N ALA A 286 8.41 -2.90 2.71
CA ALA A 286 7.25 -3.12 3.58
C ALA A 286 7.31 -4.49 4.28
N ASN A 287 7.68 -5.55 3.56
CA ASN A 287 7.81 -6.89 4.14
C ASN A 287 8.99 -6.97 5.10
N VAL A 288 10.15 -6.37 4.76
CA VAL A 288 11.31 -6.31 5.67
C VAL A 288 10.95 -5.55 6.94
N PHE A 289 10.22 -4.44 6.85
CA PHE A 289 9.71 -3.71 8.02
C PHE A 289 8.82 -4.58 8.89
N VAL A 290 7.84 -5.27 8.31
CA VAL A 290 6.96 -6.19 9.06
C VAL A 290 7.77 -7.29 9.73
N ILE A 291 8.70 -7.94 9.01
CA ILE A 291 9.57 -8.98 9.57
C ILE A 291 10.38 -8.43 10.75
N LYS A 292 11.02 -7.27 10.59
CA LYS A 292 11.80 -6.65 11.67
C LYS A 292 10.94 -6.20 12.84
N PHE A 293 9.72 -5.73 12.60
CA PHE A 293 8.76 -5.36 13.63
C PHE A 293 8.29 -6.59 14.41
N MET A 294 8.21 -7.74 13.77
CA MET A 294 7.85 -9.01 14.41
C MET A 294 8.98 -9.60 15.25
N PHE A 295 10.21 -9.56 14.76
CA PHE A 295 11.40 -9.97 15.53
C PHE A 295 11.89 -8.88 16.49
N PHE A 296 11.09 -7.82 16.71
CA PHE A 296 11.37 -6.75 17.64
C PHE A 296 11.32 -7.20 19.12
N ALA A 297 10.97 -8.46 19.38
CA ALA A 297 10.83 -9.01 20.73
C ALA A 297 12.14 -9.00 21.56
N ASP A 298 13.31 -8.89 20.93
CA ASP A 298 14.60 -9.05 21.61
C ASP A 298 15.52 -7.82 21.47
N GLY A 299 15.40 -6.87 22.41
CA GLY A 299 16.47 -5.93 22.74
C GLY A 299 16.83 -4.83 21.75
N TYR A 300 17.95 -4.17 22.02
CA TYR A 300 18.44 -3.00 21.29
C TYR A 300 18.75 -3.28 19.80
N LYS A 301 19.39 -4.43 19.50
CA LYS A 301 19.69 -4.84 18.12
C LYS A 301 18.41 -4.98 17.28
N GLY A 302 17.30 -5.41 17.89
CA GLY A 302 15.97 -5.42 17.29
C GLY A 302 15.52 -4.02 16.89
N LEU A 303 15.61 -3.05 17.81
CA LEU A 303 15.19 -1.65 17.61
C LEU A 303 15.98 -0.94 16.50
N GLN A 304 17.30 -1.08 16.46
CA GLN A 304 18.12 -0.43 15.43
C GLN A 304 17.79 -0.98 14.03
N SER A 305 17.65 -2.29 13.90
CA SER A 305 17.29 -2.92 12.62
C SER A 305 15.87 -2.57 12.17
N LEU A 306 14.95 -2.37 13.12
CA LEU A 306 13.59 -1.90 12.87
C LEU A 306 13.56 -0.44 12.38
N LYS A 307 14.38 0.45 12.98
CA LYS A 307 14.54 1.84 12.52
C LYS A 307 15.02 1.89 11.07
N ILE A 308 16.04 1.09 10.71
CA ILE A 308 16.54 1.01 9.33
C ILE A 308 15.46 0.53 8.36
N ALA A 309 14.73 -0.53 8.72
CA ALA A 309 13.68 -1.08 7.87
C ALA A 309 12.51 -0.11 7.67
N SER A 310 12.09 0.59 8.73
CA SER A 310 11.01 1.60 8.66
C SER A 310 11.40 2.80 7.79
N GLY A 311 12.66 3.28 7.91
CA GLY A 311 13.19 4.36 7.07
C GLY A 311 13.24 3.97 5.59
N ALA A 312 13.72 2.77 5.27
CA ALA A 312 13.72 2.26 3.90
C ALA A 312 12.30 2.21 3.31
N PHE A 313 11.32 1.73 4.10
CA PHE A 313 9.93 1.65 3.65
C PHE A 313 9.32 3.03 3.34
N ILE A 314 9.59 4.04 4.17
CA ILE A 314 9.16 5.43 3.90
C ILE A 314 9.79 5.95 2.62
N ILE A 315 11.11 5.80 2.46
CA ILE A 315 11.86 6.35 1.32
C ILE A 315 11.30 5.81 0.00
N PHE A 316 11.11 4.49 -0.10
CA PHE A 316 10.59 3.89 -1.34
C PHE A 316 9.12 4.25 -1.60
N SER A 317 8.30 4.38 -0.55
CA SER A 317 6.90 4.79 -0.69
C SER A 317 6.78 6.23 -1.20
N LEU A 318 7.55 7.16 -0.63
CA LEU A 318 7.61 8.56 -1.07
C LEU A 318 8.18 8.69 -2.48
N ALA A 319 9.26 7.98 -2.80
CA ALA A 319 9.84 7.98 -4.14
C ALA A 319 8.84 7.48 -5.19
N SER A 320 8.10 6.40 -4.89
CA SER A 320 7.05 5.86 -5.76
C SER A 320 5.89 6.86 -5.95
N LEU A 321 5.48 7.55 -4.89
CA LEU A 321 4.43 8.57 -4.96
C LEU A 321 4.88 9.78 -5.79
N ALA A 322 6.11 10.27 -5.56
CA ALA A 322 6.68 11.41 -6.27
C ALA A 322 6.79 11.14 -7.78
N THR A 323 7.27 9.96 -8.18
CA THR A 323 7.34 9.59 -9.59
C THR A 323 5.94 9.44 -10.21
N ALA A 324 4.96 8.92 -9.48
CA ALA A 324 3.58 8.85 -9.95
C ALA A 324 2.95 10.25 -10.17
N ILE A 325 3.19 11.20 -9.26
CA ILE A 325 2.74 12.60 -9.38
C ILE A 325 3.45 13.30 -10.54
N PHE A 326 4.76 13.12 -10.68
CA PHE A 326 5.51 13.64 -11.82
C PHE A 326 4.98 13.11 -13.15
N GLY A 327 4.64 11.81 -13.22
CA GLY A 327 4.00 11.25 -14.41
C GLY A 327 2.68 11.94 -14.74
N LYS A 328 1.86 12.24 -13.73
CA LYS A 328 0.59 12.94 -13.91
C LYS A 328 0.79 14.38 -14.42
N SER A 329 1.78 15.11 -13.88
CA SER A 329 2.08 16.48 -14.34
C SER A 329 2.59 16.52 -15.78
N LYS A 330 3.14 15.41 -16.27
CA LYS A 330 3.52 15.23 -17.68
C LYS A 330 2.39 14.70 -18.57
N GLY A 331 1.17 14.47 -18.05
CA GLY A 331 0.03 13.98 -18.85
C GLY A 331 -0.06 12.45 -18.97
N LEU A 332 0.70 11.70 -18.18
CA LEU A 332 0.59 10.24 -18.12
C LEU A 332 -0.58 9.81 -17.23
N LYS A 333 -1.24 8.71 -17.60
CA LYS A 333 -2.30 8.08 -16.78
C LYS A 333 -1.71 7.32 -15.59
N THR A 334 -1.33 8.03 -14.53
CA THR A 334 -0.70 7.45 -13.31
C THR A 334 -1.60 7.44 -12.07
N VAL A 335 -2.88 7.79 -12.19
CA VAL A 335 -3.81 7.93 -11.05
C VAL A 335 -3.83 6.68 -10.15
N GLY A 336 -3.81 5.48 -10.73
CA GLY A 336 -3.75 4.24 -9.95
C GLY A 336 -2.47 4.09 -9.12
N TYR A 337 -1.32 4.49 -9.67
CA TYR A 337 -0.05 4.49 -8.92
C TYR A 337 -0.09 5.51 -7.78
N ILE A 338 -0.65 6.70 -8.00
CA ILE A 338 -0.79 7.73 -6.96
C ILE A 338 -1.60 7.20 -5.78
N VAL A 339 -2.76 6.59 -6.04
CA VAL A 339 -3.63 6.06 -4.97
C VAL A 339 -2.91 4.98 -4.16
N VAL A 340 -2.29 4.00 -4.83
CA VAL A 340 -1.61 2.89 -4.14
C VAL A 340 -0.40 3.40 -3.34
N SER A 341 0.44 4.25 -3.94
CA SER A 341 1.63 4.78 -3.26
C SER A 341 1.26 5.75 -2.13
N ALA A 342 0.14 6.48 -2.22
CA ALA A 342 -0.33 7.33 -1.13
C ALA A 342 -0.79 6.51 0.09
N ILE A 343 -1.56 5.44 -0.14
CA ILE A 343 -2.01 4.53 0.93
C ILE A 343 -0.80 3.88 1.62
N LEU A 344 0.17 3.41 0.84
CA LEU A 344 1.37 2.76 1.40
C LEU A 344 2.31 3.75 2.10
N THR A 345 2.40 5.00 1.61
CA THR A 345 3.12 6.07 2.32
C THR A 345 2.48 6.37 3.67
N LEU A 346 1.15 6.45 3.75
CA LEU A 346 0.44 6.64 5.00
C LEU A 346 0.70 5.48 5.98
N TYR A 347 0.66 4.24 5.48
CA TYR A 347 0.98 3.06 6.28
C TYR A 347 2.43 3.09 6.79
N ALA A 348 3.39 3.47 5.95
CA ALA A 348 4.79 3.63 6.34
C ALA A 348 4.98 4.70 7.43
N ALA A 349 4.26 5.83 7.32
CA ALA A 349 4.29 6.90 8.31
C ALA A 349 3.75 6.45 9.68
N ILE A 350 2.62 5.73 9.68
CA ILE A 350 2.05 5.15 10.92
C ILE A 350 3.01 4.15 11.54
N GLY A 351 3.63 3.27 10.72
CA GLY A 351 4.63 2.31 11.19
C GLY A 351 5.82 3.00 11.84
N PHE A 352 6.36 4.06 11.22
CA PHE A 352 7.47 4.83 11.76
C PHE A 352 7.13 5.57 13.05
N LEU A 353 5.98 6.25 13.11
CA LEU A 353 5.50 6.89 14.34
C LEU A 353 5.37 5.89 15.49
N SER A 354 4.87 4.68 15.18
CA SER A 354 4.79 3.60 16.15
C SER A 354 6.19 3.22 16.65
N THR A 355 7.18 3.03 15.76
CA THR A 355 8.56 2.73 16.17
C THR A 355 9.20 3.81 17.03
N MET A 356 8.90 5.10 16.77
CA MET A 356 9.39 6.21 17.60
C MET A 356 8.76 6.17 18.99
N ALA A 357 7.44 5.99 19.07
CA ALA A 357 6.72 5.86 20.35
C ALA A 357 7.18 4.65 21.17
N PHE A 358 7.53 3.53 20.52
CA PHE A 358 8.15 2.39 21.21
C PHE A 358 9.55 2.73 21.69
N SER A 359 10.36 3.45 20.92
CA SER A 359 11.72 3.81 21.34
C SER A 359 11.75 4.67 22.61
N GLU A 360 10.79 5.58 22.81
CA GLU A 360 10.71 6.42 24.01
C GLU A 360 10.38 5.63 25.29
N ASN A 361 9.66 4.51 25.17
CA ASN A 361 9.30 3.66 26.33
C ASN A 361 10.43 2.71 26.75
N TYR A 362 11.38 2.42 25.86
CA TYR A 362 12.51 1.53 26.16
C TYR A 362 13.79 2.30 26.47
N VAL A 363 14.02 3.47 25.88
CA VAL A 363 15.30 4.18 25.99
C VAL A 363 15.24 5.24 27.08
N ARG A 364 15.59 4.88 28.31
CA ARG A 364 16.16 5.82 29.28
C ARG A 364 17.65 5.55 29.35
N THR A 365 18.39 6.05 28.37
CA THR A 365 19.84 5.94 28.28
C THR A 365 20.48 6.76 29.38
N ASP A 366 20.84 6.11 30.48
CA ASP A 366 21.85 6.64 31.39
C ASP A 366 22.85 5.55 31.74
N TYR A 367 23.97 5.51 31.02
CA TYR A 367 25.09 4.63 31.35
C TYR A 367 25.84 5.13 32.61
N SER A 368 25.51 6.30 33.17
CA SER A 368 26.15 6.77 34.41
C SER A 368 25.89 5.83 35.59
N CYS A 369 24.73 5.15 35.61
CA CYS A 369 24.42 4.18 36.65
C CYS A 369 25.37 2.97 36.60
N MET A 370 25.90 2.61 35.43
CA MET A 370 26.88 1.52 35.31
C MET A 370 28.18 1.88 36.01
N LYS A 371 28.66 3.12 35.87
CA LYS A 371 29.86 3.59 36.58
C LYS A 371 29.71 3.55 38.09
N GLU A 372 28.51 3.86 38.59
CA GLU A 372 28.22 3.75 40.03
C GLU A 372 28.26 2.28 40.48
N ILE A 373 27.67 1.37 39.70
CA ILE A 373 27.68 -0.07 39.99
C ILE A 373 29.11 -0.64 39.94
N GLU A 374 29.91 -0.29 38.93
CA GLU A 374 31.33 -0.67 38.83
C GLU A 374 32.11 -0.19 40.06
N THR A 375 31.87 1.05 40.49
CA THR A 375 32.52 1.62 41.68
C THR A 375 32.15 0.87 42.96
N VAL A 376 30.89 0.45 43.10
CA VAL A 376 30.39 -0.23 44.31
C VAL A 376 30.77 -1.70 44.34
N THR A 377 30.71 -2.39 43.20
CA THR A 377 30.94 -3.83 43.10
C THR A 377 32.39 -4.19 42.82
N GLY A 378 33.17 -3.27 42.24
CA GLY A 378 34.52 -3.54 41.75
C GLY A 378 34.57 -4.38 40.47
N ILE A 379 33.42 -4.71 39.87
CA ILE A 379 33.34 -5.47 38.62
C ILE A 379 33.49 -4.50 37.45
N ASP A 380 34.43 -4.78 36.56
CA ASP A 380 34.64 -4.01 35.32
C ASP A 380 33.73 -4.57 34.22
N PHE A 381 32.76 -3.79 33.76
CA PHE A 381 31.84 -4.20 32.70
C PHE A 381 32.31 -3.66 31.34
N PRO A 382 31.93 -4.30 30.21
CA PRO A 382 32.25 -3.78 28.90
C PRO A 382 31.82 -2.32 28.73
N ASP A 383 32.72 -1.49 28.20
CA ASP A 383 32.40 -0.11 27.85
C ASP A 383 31.43 -0.06 26.66
N GLY A 384 30.52 0.91 26.66
CA GLY A 384 29.65 1.16 25.50
C GLY A 384 28.48 0.18 25.34
N GLY A 385 27.28 0.73 25.37
CA GLY A 385 26.04 0.00 25.23
C GLY A 385 24.85 0.92 25.49
N GLU A 386 23.65 0.35 25.46
CA GLU A 386 22.46 1.04 25.96
C GLU A 386 21.97 0.34 27.23
N ALA A 387 21.89 1.12 28.31
CA ALA A 387 21.30 0.69 29.57
C ALA A 387 19.79 1.03 29.56
N PHE A 388 18.98 0.03 29.85
CA PHE A 388 17.52 0.10 29.86
C PHE A 388 17.01 -0.22 31.26
N ILE A 389 16.46 0.78 31.93
CA ILE A 389 15.76 0.56 33.21
C ILE A 389 14.35 0.09 32.90
N LYS A 390 14.01 -1.14 33.29
CA LYS A 390 12.61 -1.57 33.33
C LYS A 390 12.06 -1.20 34.70
N ASP A 391 11.33 -0.09 34.75
CA ASP A 391 10.63 0.36 35.97
C ASP A 391 9.66 -0.74 36.42
N SER A 392 9.98 -1.33 37.57
CA SER A 392 9.25 -2.43 38.16
C SER A 392 7.96 -1.98 38.85
N SER A 393 7.72 -0.68 39.03
CA SER A 393 6.53 -0.16 39.71
C SER A 393 5.20 -0.53 39.04
N LYS A 394 5.25 -1.07 37.81
CA LYS A 394 4.10 -1.63 37.08
C LYS A 394 4.07 -3.17 37.03
N ASP A 395 5.18 -3.85 37.32
CA ASP A 395 5.22 -5.30 37.49
C ASP A 395 4.85 -5.60 38.95
N THR A 396 3.96 -6.56 39.18
CA THR A 396 3.51 -6.98 40.51
C THR A 396 4.71 -7.13 41.46
N LEU A 397 4.70 -6.47 42.62
CA LEU A 397 5.68 -6.71 43.68
C LEU A 397 5.64 -8.20 44.03
N TYR A 398 6.63 -8.97 43.56
CA TYR A 398 6.74 -10.37 43.92
C TYR A 398 7.47 -10.43 45.27
N SER A 399 6.71 -10.74 46.32
CA SER A 399 7.26 -11.14 47.61
C SER A 399 7.41 -12.65 47.63
N TYR A 400 8.65 -13.14 47.74
CA TYR A 400 8.90 -14.56 47.93
C TYR A 400 9.17 -14.80 49.42
N SER A 401 8.40 -15.73 50.01
CA SER A 401 8.57 -16.15 51.40
C SER A 401 8.78 -17.65 51.47
N GLY A 402 9.81 -18.08 52.20
CA GLY A 402 10.13 -19.48 52.40
C GLY A 402 10.92 -19.70 53.68
N ILE A 403 11.33 -20.94 53.90
CA ILE A 403 12.32 -21.31 54.91
C ILE A 403 13.56 -21.66 54.12
N ASP A 404 14.66 -20.95 54.35
CA ASP A 404 15.97 -21.34 53.82
C ASP A 404 16.44 -22.57 54.61
N ILE A 405 16.62 -23.69 53.94
CA ILE A 405 16.89 -24.99 54.58
C ILE A 405 18.28 -25.00 55.24
N ASP A 406 19.22 -24.18 54.75
CA ASP A 406 20.59 -24.13 55.25
C ASP A 406 20.72 -23.25 56.50
N SER A 407 19.91 -22.20 56.62
CA SER A 407 19.90 -21.29 57.77
C SER A 407 18.76 -21.52 58.76
N PHE A 408 17.74 -22.31 58.38
CA PHE A 408 16.44 -22.47 59.07
C PHE A 408 15.67 -21.15 59.27
N MET A 409 16.04 -20.10 58.52
CA MET A 409 15.47 -18.77 58.67
C MET A 409 14.27 -18.56 57.74
N HIS A 410 13.29 -17.80 58.23
CA HIS A 410 12.25 -17.26 57.37
C HIS A 410 12.84 -16.12 56.54
N TYR A 411 12.71 -16.20 55.21
CA TYR A 411 13.12 -15.12 54.33
C TYR A 411 11.93 -14.42 53.68
N LEU A 412 12.05 -13.12 53.47
CA LEU A 412 11.18 -12.31 52.63
C LEU A 412 12.06 -11.58 51.60
N LEU A 413 11.96 -11.99 50.33
CA LEU A 413 12.69 -11.37 49.23
C LEU A 413 11.73 -10.50 48.41
N ILE A 414 11.99 -9.20 48.37
CA ILE A 414 11.20 -8.21 47.64
C ILE A 414 11.99 -7.70 46.45
N LYS A 415 11.51 -7.99 45.24
CA LYS A 415 12.07 -7.42 44.01
C LYS A 415 11.76 -5.92 43.92
N LYS A 416 12.80 -5.10 43.73
CA LYS A 416 12.70 -3.68 43.36
C LYS A 416 12.88 -3.58 41.85
N ASP A 417 13.87 -2.83 41.39
CA ASP A 417 14.05 -2.55 39.97
C ASP A 417 14.87 -3.60 39.23
N SER A 418 14.81 -3.52 37.90
CA SER A 418 15.62 -4.35 37.02
C SER A 418 16.24 -3.48 35.94
N LEU A 419 17.57 -3.48 35.91
CA LEU A 419 18.36 -2.84 34.87
C LEU A 419 18.79 -3.88 33.86
N TYR A 420 18.60 -3.59 32.58
CA TYR A 420 19.02 -4.43 31.46
C TYR A 420 20.07 -3.66 30.68
N VAL A 421 21.22 -4.27 30.42
CA VAL A 421 22.35 -3.62 29.76
C VAL A 421 22.73 -4.48 28.56
N ASP A 422 22.55 -3.93 27.36
CA ASP A 422 23.00 -4.56 26.12
C ASP A 422 24.36 -3.97 25.74
N PHE A 423 25.40 -4.79 25.78
CA PHE A 423 26.75 -4.36 25.41
C PHE A 423 26.92 -4.38 23.89
N THR A 424 27.70 -3.42 23.39
CA THR A 424 27.96 -3.27 21.94
C THR A 424 29.42 -3.30 21.56
N ASP A 425 30.34 -3.08 22.50
CA ASP A 425 31.77 -3.17 22.24
C ASP A 425 32.24 -4.63 22.15
N GLU A 426 32.54 -5.08 20.93
CA GLU A 426 32.97 -6.46 20.68
C GLU A 426 34.26 -6.82 21.43
N GLN A 427 35.18 -5.86 21.61
CA GLN A 427 36.43 -6.12 22.31
C GLN A 427 36.19 -6.26 23.83
N GLY A 428 35.50 -5.30 24.45
CA GLY A 428 35.15 -5.35 25.87
C GLY A 428 34.29 -6.57 26.21
N ILE A 429 33.36 -6.98 25.32
CA ILE A 429 32.57 -8.20 25.50
C ILE A 429 33.46 -9.44 25.55
N ALA A 430 34.41 -9.57 24.62
CA ALA A 430 35.31 -10.71 24.59
C ALA A 430 36.23 -10.77 25.84
N GLU A 431 36.68 -9.62 26.32
CA GLU A 431 37.47 -9.51 27.55
C GLU A 431 36.64 -9.89 28.79
N PHE A 432 35.40 -9.40 28.88
CA PHE A 432 34.48 -9.71 29.96
C PHE A 432 34.07 -11.19 29.98
N GLU A 433 33.76 -11.79 28.83
CA GLU A 433 33.43 -13.22 28.75
C GLU A 433 34.60 -14.12 29.13
N LYS A 434 35.83 -13.67 28.87
CA LYS A 434 37.03 -14.35 29.37
C LYS A 434 37.12 -14.25 30.89
N TYR A 435 36.90 -13.07 31.47
CA TYR A 435 36.84 -12.88 32.92
C TYR A 435 35.76 -13.78 33.57
N LEU A 436 34.56 -13.85 32.99
CA LEU A 436 33.47 -14.70 33.48
C LEU A 436 33.85 -16.19 33.51
N ALA A 437 34.56 -16.66 32.49
CA ALA A 437 34.99 -18.06 32.40
C ALA A 437 36.12 -18.42 33.40
N GLU A 438 36.93 -17.44 33.81
CA GLU A 438 38.06 -17.62 34.74
C GLU A 438 37.68 -17.31 36.20
N SER A 439 36.56 -16.61 36.44
CA SER A 439 36.13 -16.15 37.76
C SER A 439 35.41 -17.25 38.55
N GLU A 440 35.82 -17.45 39.82
CA GLU A 440 35.08 -18.28 40.78
C GLU A 440 33.83 -17.58 41.36
N GLU A 441 33.72 -16.27 41.15
CA GLU A 441 32.63 -15.42 41.63
C GLU A 441 31.37 -15.50 40.76
N TRP A 442 31.47 -16.03 39.54
CA TRP A 442 30.33 -16.23 38.65
C TRP A 442 30.00 -17.71 38.52
N LYS A 443 28.75 -18.06 38.80
CA LYS A 443 28.24 -19.43 38.76
C LYS A 443 27.56 -19.69 37.43
N THR A 444 27.69 -20.90 36.92
CA THR A 444 27.04 -21.32 35.66
C THR A 444 25.71 -22.03 35.90
N GLN A 445 25.48 -22.53 37.12
CA GLN A 445 24.19 -23.08 37.53
C GLN A 445 23.58 -22.19 38.60
N ILE A 446 22.30 -21.87 38.45
CA ILE A 446 21.59 -21.08 39.45
C ILE A 446 21.55 -21.80 40.80
N SER A 447 21.59 -23.14 40.80
CA SER A 447 21.67 -24.03 41.98
C SER A 447 22.96 -23.93 42.79
N ASP A 448 23.91 -23.12 42.36
CA ASP A 448 25.14 -22.86 43.11
C ASP A 448 25.02 -21.58 43.97
N LEU A 449 23.84 -20.95 43.99
CA LEU A 449 23.53 -19.73 44.75
C LEU A 449 22.56 -20.03 45.90
N PRO A 450 22.44 -19.17 46.92
CA PRO A 450 21.54 -19.41 48.05
C PRO A 450 20.06 -19.66 47.67
N GLU A 451 19.37 -20.45 48.49
CA GLU A 451 18.05 -21.02 48.17
C GLU A 451 16.96 -19.98 47.92
N TYR A 452 17.07 -18.81 48.56
CA TYR A 452 16.12 -17.71 48.39
C TYR A 452 16.08 -17.15 46.95
N PHE A 453 17.10 -17.43 46.12
CA PHE A 453 17.03 -17.13 44.69
C PHE A 453 16.24 -18.18 43.91
N TYR A 454 16.29 -19.49 44.23
CA TYR A 454 15.66 -20.55 43.43
C TYR A 454 14.16 -20.34 43.20
N TYR A 455 13.41 -20.13 44.28
CA TYR A 455 11.94 -19.99 44.22
C TYR A 455 11.48 -18.72 43.52
N SER A 456 12.34 -17.70 43.45
CA SER A 456 12.04 -16.47 42.71
C SER A 456 12.10 -16.65 41.18
N PHE A 457 12.79 -17.70 40.71
CA PHE A 457 13.11 -17.89 39.29
C PHE A 457 12.35 -19.04 38.61
N ASP A 458 11.74 -19.95 39.38
CA ASP A 458 11.23 -21.26 38.91
C ASP A 458 9.94 -21.23 38.05
N LYS A 459 9.61 -20.10 37.40
CA LYS A 459 8.50 -20.08 36.44
C LYS A 459 8.76 -19.46 35.07
N ILE A 460 9.82 -18.68 34.83
CA ILE A 460 9.88 -17.91 33.56
C ILE A 460 11.27 -17.86 32.86
N ASN A 461 12.44 -18.03 33.51
CA ASN A 461 13.69 -17.54 32.85
C ASN A 461 15.02 -18.29 33.11
N GLN A 462 15.04 -19.54 33.61
CA GLN A 462 16.31 -20.26 33.80
C GLN A 462 17.06 -20.59 32.47
N TYR A 463 16.38 -20.58 31.32
CA TYR A 463 16.95 -21.13 30.08
C TYR A 463 17.75 -20.15 29.20
N ASN A 464 17.92 -18.88 29.61
CA ASN A 464 18.46 -17.83 28.73
C ASN A 464 19.73 -17.13 29.24
N TYR A 465 20.30 -17.56 30.38
CA TYR A 465 21.48 -16.92 30.98
C TYR A 465 22.55 -17.96 31.31
N ASP A 466 23.80 -17.59 31.07
CA ASP A 466 24.97 -18.47 31.11
C ASP A 466 25.76 -18.30 32.42
N TYR A 467 25.73 -17.10 33.02
CA TYR A 467 26.45 -16.77 34.24
C TYR A 467 25.57 -16.00 35.23
N TYR A 468 25.75 -16.27 36.51
CA TYR A 468 25.00 -15.71 37.62
C TYR A 468 25.92 -15.31 38.78
N THR A 469 25.66 -14.20 39.45
CA THR A 469 26.31 -13.84 40.71
C THR A 469 25.41 -12.91 41.52
N PHE A 470 25.68 -12.74 42.81
CA PHE A 470 25.03 -11.70 43.60
C PHE A 470 26.03 -10.93 44.44
N PHE A 471 25.77 -9.65 44.59
CA PHE A 471 26.52 -8.75 45.46
C PHE A 471 25.63 -8.35 46.63
N ASN A 472 26.15 -8.55 47.84
CA ASN A 472 25.51 -8.05 49.05
C ASN A 472 25.95 -6.59 49.25
N ALA A 473 25.08 -5.65 48.90
CA ALA A 473 25.34 -4.22 49.02
C ALA A 473 25.35 -3.72 50.47
N THR A 474 24.85 -4.50 51.42
CA THR A 474 24.98 -4.21 52.85
C THR A 474 26.40 -4.49 53.34
N ASP A 475 26.98 -5.62 52.92
CA ASP A 475 28.27 -6.10 53.44
C ASP A 475 29.46 -5.83 52.49
N GLY A 476 29.21 -5.45 51.24
CA GLY A 476 30.23 -5.18 50.24
C GLY A 476 30.92 -6.42 49.68
N GLU A 477 30.27 -7.59 49.75
CA GLU A 477 30.87 -8.88 49.36
C GLU A 477 30.05 -9.59 48.27
N ILE A 478 30.76 -10.27 47.35
CA ILE A 478 30.17 -11.09 46.28
C ILE A 478 29.96 -12.52 46.78
N ASN A 479 28.81 -13.11 46.48
CA ASN A 479 28.42 -14.49 46.82
C ASN A 479 28.48 -14.86 48.31
N LYS A 480 28.47 -13.89 49.21
CA LYS A 480 28.42 -14.17 50.65
C LYS A 480 27.02 -14.60 51.05
N THR A 481 26.88 -15.87 51.42
CA THR A 481 25.64 -16.40 52.00
C THR A 481 25.34 -15.68 53.31
N ILE A 482 24.10 -15.21 53.44
CA ILE A 482 23.62 -14.50 54.62
C ILE A 482 22.92 -15.52 55.52
N THR A 483 23.43 -15.68 56.73
CA THR A 483 22.91 -16.65 57.72
C THR A 483 22.39 -15.99 59.00
N GLU A 484 22.50 -14.67 59.11
CA GLU A 484 22.08 -13.91 60.29
C GLU A 484 20.75 -13.18 60.03
N ALA A 485 19.94 -13.03 61.09
CA ALA A 485 18.70 -12.25 61.03
C ALA A 485 19.01 -10.77 60.74
N GLY A 486 18.30 -10.17 59.80
CA GLY A 486 18.58 -8.80 59.39
C GLY A 486 17.89 -8.37 58.10
N ASN A 487 18.17 -7.13 57.70
CA ASN A 487 17.72 -6.58 56.43
C ASN A 487 18.92 -6.31 55.53
N TYR A 488 18.89 -6.87 54.33
CA TYR A 488 20.00 -6.87 53.39
C TYR A 488 19.54 -6.33 52.05
N LYS A 489 20.42 -5.55 51.41
CA LYS A 489 20.25 -5.11 50.03
C LYS A 489 21.11 -5.96 49.13
N LEU A 490 20.49 -6.61 48.16
CA LEU A 490 21.16 -7.50 47.23
C LEU A 490 21.04 -6.96 45.81
N MET A 491 22.14 -7.03 45.07
CA MET A 491 22.15 -6.86 43.61
C MET A 491 22.42 -8.22 42.98
N PHE A 492 21.47 -8.72 42.22
CA PHE A 492 21.58 -9.99 41.51
C PHE A 492 21.93 -9.75 40.04
N PHE A 493 23.00 -10.37 39.58
CA PHE A 493 23.52 -10.23 38.23
C PHE A 493 23.33 -11.53 37.45
N LYS A 494 22.86 -11.40 36.21
CA LYS A 494 22.78 -12.52 35.27
C LYS A 494 23.20 -12.07 33.88
N TYR A 495 24.07 -12.85 33.25
CA TYR A 495 24.64 -12.52 31.95
C TYR A 495 24.28 -13.58 30.91
N SER A 496 23.98 -13.14 29.69
CA SER A 496 23.71 -13.99 28.53
C SER A 496 24.72 -13.68 27.43
N GLN A 497 25.56 -14.66 27.10
CA GLN A 497 26.49 -14.63 25.97
C GLN A 497 25.74 -14.54 24.64
N HIS A 498 24.58 -15.21 24.53
CA HIS A 498 23.80 -15.18 23.28
C HIS A 498 23.32 -13.77 22.93
N TYR A 499 22.92 -13.00 23.94
CA TYR A 499 22.37 -11.66 23.77
C TYR A 499 23.37 -10.52 24.04
N ASN A 500 24.59 -10.82 24.49
CA ASN A 500 25.56 -9.86 25.05
C ASN A 500 24.91 -8.95 26.10
N ARG A 501 24.10 -9.56 26.98
CA ARG A 501 23.19 -8.83 27.88
C ARG A 501 23.48 -9.15 29.33
N LEU A 502 23.67 -8.10 30.13
CA LEU A 502 23.63 -8.17 31.59
C LEU A 502 22.26 -7.72 32.09
N VAL A 503 21.74 -8.42 33.10
CA VAL A 503 20.57 -7.97 33.84
C VAL A 503 20.94 -7.89 35.31
N ILE A 504 20.67 -6.74 35.90
CA ILE A 504 20.91 -6.42 37.31
C ILE A 504 19.54 -6.26 37.96
N ILE A 505 19.29 -7.01 39.03
CA ILE A 505 18.03 -6.98 39.76
C ILE A 505 18.31 -6.60 41.21
N GLU A 506 17.66 -5.55 41.68
CA GLU A 506 17.73 -5.14 43.07
C GLU A 506 16.70 -5.87 43.91
N TYR A 507 17.14 -6.38 45.06
CA TYR A 507 16.30 -7.04 46.05
C TYR A 507 16.51 -6.46 47.45
N ASP A 508 15.41 -6.29 48.18
CA ASP A 508 15.45 -6.20 49.64
C ASP A 508 15.20 -7.61 50.20
N LEU A 509 16.14 -8.13 50.98
CA LEU A 509 16.02 -9.41 51.69
C LEU A 509 15.84 -9.13 53.19
N THR A 510 14.77 -9.65 53.78
CA THR A 510 14.59 -9.71 55.24
C THR A 510 14.72 -11.15 55.70
N LEU A 511 15.61 -11.42 56.65
CA LEU A 511 15.74 -12.70 57.34
C LEU A 511 15.27 -12.57 58.79
N THR A 512 14.41 -13.48 59.23
CA THR A 512 13.89 -13.54 60.61
C THR A 512 14.00 -14.96 61.17
N ASP A 513 14.29 -15.04 62.47
CA ASP A 513 14.36 -16.29 63.24
C ASP A 513 13.05 -17.07 63.25
#